data_AF-A0AAV8GNK5-F1
#
_entry.id   AF-A0AAV8GNK5-F1
#
_cell.length_a   1.000
_cell.length_b   1.000
_cell.length_c   1.000
_cell.angle_alpha   90.00
_cell.angle_beta   90.00
_cell.angle_gamma   90.00
#
_symmetry.space_group_name_H-M   'P 1'
#
loop_
_entity.id
_entity.type
_entity.pdbx_description
1 polymer ?
#
loop_
_entity_poly.entity_id
_entity_poly.type
_entity_poly.pdbx_seq_one_letter_code
_entity_poly.pdbx_strand_id
1 'polypeptide(L)'
;MEGGIADPAGLALYPSHRCKTLYLIRHGQAVHNVAGEKDHKAYSFPEFFDAQLTPAGWDQVDNLRKHVNACGLAKRIELVVVSPLLRTMQTAAVVVTPSLLRIHHRLLQLSTAASVWACTHENDEDVYWRPDSRETDEQVAARGVTFLKWYWVVFPETSSILVIGIFSLVMFLVNSYLKFSNNAICMLYFSLYCRRIHNSYLYVQ
;
A
#
# COMPACT_ATOMS: atom_id res chain seq x y z
N MET A 1 -32.75 15.47 18.87
CA MET A 1 -32.07 16.18 17.78
C MET A 1 -31.09 17.15 18.43
N GLU A 2 -29.84 16.76 18.59
CA GLU A 2 -28.78 17.70 19.01
C GLU A 2 -27.95 18.05 17.78
N GLY A 3 -27.91 19.35 17.49
CA GLY A 3 -27.29 19.93 16.31
C GLY A 3 -25.77 19.97 16.44
N GLY A 4 -25.09 19.38 15.46
CA GLY A 4 -23.67 19.60 15.24
C GLY A 4 -23.44 21.01 14.71
N ILE A 5 -22.57 21.76 15.39
CA ILE A 5 -22.07 23.07 14.94
C ILE A 5 -21.14 22.80 13.75
N ALA A 6 -21.52 23.26 12.56
CA ALA A 6 -20.68 23.22 11.38
C ALA A 6 -19.65 24.37 11.43
N ASP A 7 -18.36 24.01 11.42
CA ASP A 7 -17.23 24.94 11.25
C ASP A 7 -17.19 25.44 9.79
N PRO A 8 -16.95 26.76 9.50
CA PRO A 8 -17.09 27.33 8.16
C PRO A 8 -16.12 26.79 7.10
N ALA A 9 -15.20 25.88 7.48
CA ALA A 9 -14.25 25.22 6.59
C ALA A 9 -14.68 23.83 6.10
N GLY A 10 -15.86 23.32 6.50
CA GLY A 10 -16.35 22.01 6.05
C GLY A 10 -15.55 20.79 6.57
N LEU A 11 -14.63 21.00 7.52
CA LEU A 11 -13.90 19.95 8.20
C LEU A 11 -14.75 19.40 9.34
N ALA A 12 -15.56 18.38 9.06
CA ALA A 12 -16.24 17.63 10.11
C ALA A 12 -15.21 16.81 10.92
N LEU A 13 -15.17 17.04 12.23
CA LEU A 13 -14.40 16.22 13.18
C LEU A 13 -15.15 14.91 13.43
N TYR A 14 -14.54 13.79 13.03
CA TYR A 14 -15.08 12.45 13.31
C TYR A 14 -14.31 11.78 14.44
N PRO A 15 -14.99 11.11 15.40
CA PRO A 15 -14.32 10.36 16.44
C PRO A 15 -13.51 9.19 15.85
N SER A 16 -12.22 9.11 16.17
CA SER A 16 -11.30 8.08 15.64
C SER A 16 -11.74 6.64 15.90
N HIS A 17 -12.48 6.40 16.99
CA HIS A 17 -13.04 5.09 17.33
C HIS A 17 -14.24 4.67 16.47
N ARG A 18 -14.66 5.48 15.50
CA ARG A 18 -15.67 5.14 14.48
C ARG A 18 -15.09 5.21 13.05
N CYS A 19 -13.78 5.14 12.93
CA CYS A 19 -13.09 5.27 11.65
C CYS A 19 -12.24 4.03 11.36
N LYS A 20 -12.33 3.58 10.10
CA LYS A 20 -11.40 2.63 9.53
C LYS A 20 -10.04 3.31 9.40
N THR A 21 -8.98 2.57 9.70
CA THR A 21 -7.62 3.09 9.56
C THR A 21 -6.84 2.26 8.55
N LEU A 22 -6.32 2.94 7.54
CA LEU A 22 -5.49 2.36 6.48
C LEU A 22 -4.08 2.93 6.60
N TYR A 23 -3.14 2.09 7.02
CA TYR A 23 -1.72 2.41 7.03
C TYR A 23 -1.11 2.02 5.69
N LEU A 24 -0.28 2.89 5.10
CA LEU A 24 0.38 2.63 3.82
C LEU A 24 1.90 2.63 4.01
N ILE A 25 2.56 1.58 3.54
CA ILE A 25 4.01 1.43 3.55
C ILE A 25 4.48 1.08 2.13
N ARG A 26 5.53 1.76 1.68
CA ARG A 26 6.26 1.37 0.48
C ARG A 26 7.30 0.30 0.82
N HIS A 27 7.54 -0.65 -0.08
CA HIS A 27 8.69 -1.57 0.06
C HIS A 27 10.03 -0.82 0.23
N GLY A 28 10.98 -1.46 0.92
CA GLY A 28 12.37 -0.95 1.02
C GLY A 28 13.06 -0.86 -0.34
N GLN A 29 14.24 -0.22 -0.41
CA GLN A 29 14.99 -0.12 -1.66
C GLN A 29 15.22 -1.50 -2.29
N ALA A 30 14.81 -1.67 -3.55
CA ALA A 30 15.02 -2.88 -4.33
C ALA A 30 16.05 -2.65 -5.44
N VAL A 31 16.59 -3.74 -6.00
CA VAL A 31 17.61 -3.67 -7.08
C VAL A 31 17.14 -2.81 -8.25
N HIS A 32 15.84 -2.87 -8.59
CA HIS A 32 15.26 -2.03 -9.65
C HIS A 32 15.35 -0.51 -9.37
N ASN A 33 15.45 -0.10 -8.09
CA ASN A 33 15.52 1.32 -7.74
C ASN A 33 16.91 1.83 -8.05
N VAL A 34 17.93 1.07 -7.66
CA VAL A 34 19.33 1.39 -7.95
C VAL A 34 19.59 1.42 -9.46
N ALA A 35 18.99 0.47 -10.21
CA ALA A 35 19.07 0.47 -11.67
C ALA A 35 18.32 1.68 -12.27
N GLY A 36 17.08 1.91 -11.84
CA GLY A 36 16.23 3.01 -12.31
C GLY A 36 16.74 4.42 -11.98
N GLU A 37 17.52 4.58 -10.90
CA GLU A 37 18.20 5.83 -10.55
C GLU A 37 19.37 6.13 -11.50
N LYS A 38 20.03 5.10 -12.04
CA LYS A 38 21.11 5.24 -13.03
C LYS A 38 20.58 5.42 -14.45
N ASP A 39 19.59 4.63 -14.82
CA ASP A 39 18.90 4.71 -16.09
C ASP A 39 17.39 4.53 -15.85
N HIS A 40 16.64 5.60 -16.09
CA HIS A 40 15.19 5.60 -15.88
C HIS A 40 14.47 4.52 -16.71
N LYS A 41 15.03 4.10 -17.84
CA LYS A 41 14.46 3.01 -18.66
C LYS A 41 14.50 1.66 -17.97
N ALA A 42 15.41 1.48 -17.01
CA ALA A 42 15.55 0.23 -16.26
C ALA A 42 14.31 -0.10 -15.41
N TYR A 43 13.47 0.88 -15.07
CA TYR A 43 12.18 0.60 -14.42
C TYR A 43 11.23 -0.26 -15.26
N SER A 44 11.48 -0.37 -16.57
CA SER A 44 10.67 -1.16 -17.50
C SER A 44 11.39 -2.42 -17.99
N PHE A 45 12.59 -2.75 -17.47
CA PHE A 45 13.29 -3.96 -17.89
C PHE A 45 12.71 -5.21 -17.21
N PRO A 46 12.45 -6.30 -17.96
CA PRO A 46 11.88 -7.53 -17.40
C PRO A 46 12.71 -8.13 -16.27
N GLU A 47 14.04 -8.02 -16.32
CA GLU A 47 14.94 -8.52 -15.27
C GLU A 47 14.73 -7.87 -13.90
N PHE A 48 14.14 -6.67 -13.87
CA PHE A 48 13.88 -5.91 -12.65
C PHE A 48 12.43 -5.99 -12.18
N PHE A 49 11.60 -6.76 -12.88
CA PHE A 49 10.18 -6.93 -12.60
C PHE A 49 9.93 -7.36 -11.15
N ASP A 50 10.52 -8.49 -10.76
CA ASP A 50 10.40 -9.06 -9.42
C ASP A 50 11.69 -8.89 -8.59
N ALA A 51 12.35 -7.74 -8.79
CA ALA A 51 13.59 -7.43 -8.11
C ALA A 51 13.47 -7.54 -6.57
N GLN A 52 14.45 -8.20 -5.95
CA GLN A 52 14.61 -8.28 -4.50
C GLN A 52 15.09 -6.98 -3.87
N LEU A 53 14.99 -6.89 -2.53
CA LEU A 53 15.59 -5.83 -1.72
C LEU A 53 17.12 -5.82 -1.84
N THR A 54 17.71 -4.62 -1.83
CA THR A 54 19.17 -4.43 -1.70
C THR A 54 19.60 -4.56 -0.24
N PRO A 55 20.90 -4.68 0.09
CA PRO A 55 21.37 -4.60 1.47
C PRO A 55 20.88 -3.34 2.20
N ALA A 56 20.94 -2.18 1.54
CA ALA A 56 20.38 -0.94 2.09
C ALA A 56 18.85 -1.01 2.27
N GLY A 57 18.14 -1.71 1.38
CA GLY A 57 16.71 -2.00 1.53
C GLY A 57 16.41 -2.83 2.78
N TRP A 58 17.23 -3.84 3.09
CA TRP A 58 17.08 -4.63 4.32
C TRP A 58 17.29 -3.79 5.58
N ASP A 59 18.29 -2.90 5.60
CA ASP A 59 18.51 -1.97 6.72
C ASP A 59 17.32 -1.03 6.92
N GLN A 60 16.73 -0.52 5.83
CA GLN A 60 15.54 0.32 5.87
C GLN A 60 14.35 -0.42 6.50
N VAL A 61 14.15 -1.68 6.10
CA VAL A 61 13.04 -2.51 6.58
C VAL A 61 13.24 -2.90 8.05
N ASP A 62 14.47 -3.15 8.50
CA ASP A 62 14.75 -3.39 9.92
C ASP A 62 14.46 -2.16 10.79
N ASN A 63 14.85 -0.97 10.32
CA ASN A 63 14.53 0.28 11.01
C ASN A 63 13.02 0.54 11.06
N LEU A 64 12.31 0.23 9.97
CA LEU A 64 10.86 0.31 9.93
C LEU A 64 10.22 -0.64 10.95
N ARG A 65 10.68 -1.90 11.04
CA ARG A 65 10.22 -2.86 12.06
C ARG A 65 10.38 -2.32 13.48
N LYS A 66 11.55 -1.74 13.80
CA LYS A 66 11.80 -1.11 15.11
C LYS A 66 10.79 0.02 15.36
N HIS A 67 10.55 0.87 14.37
CA HIS A 67 9.59 1.96 14.48
C HIS A 67 8.15 1.45 14.71
N VAL A 68 7.69 0.50 13.89
CA VAL A 68 6.34 -0.09 13.97
C VAL A 68 6.07 -0.73 15.33
N ASN A 69 7.09 -1.35 15.93
CA ASN A 69 7.01 -1.88 17.29
C ASN A 69 7.00 -0.77 18.34
N ALA A 70 7.89 0.22 18.23
CA ALA A 70 8.02 1.30 19.19
C ALA A 70 6.78 2.19 19.28
N CYS A 71 6.12 2.48 18.14
CA CYS A 71 4.87 3.26 18.12
C CYS A 71 3.62 2.43 18.45
N GLY A 72 3.78 1.12 18.70
CA GLY A 72 2.70 0.20 19.01
C GLY A 72 1.79 -0.12 17.83
N LEU A 73 2.16 0.26 16.60
CA LEU A 73 1.38 0.00 15.40
C LEU A 73 1.17 -1.50 15.17
N ALA A 74 2.19 -2.33 15.45
CA ALA A 74 2.09 -3.79 15.36
C ALA A 74 0.92 -4.38 16.18
N LYS A 75 0.53 -3.73 17.28
CA LYS A 75 -0.58 -4.18 18.15
C LYS A 75 -1.95 -3.69 17.70
N ARG A 76 -2.00 -2.71 16.79
CA ARG A 76 -3.23 -2.10 16.29
C ARG A 76 -3.69 -2.67 14.95
N ILE A 77 -2.77 -3.24 14.18
CA ILE A 77 -3.07 -3.79 12.86
C ILE A 77 -3.73 -5.16 13.01
N GLU A 78 -4.89 -5.32 12.39
CA GLU A 78 -5.67 -6.56 12.35
C GLU A 78 -5.38 -7.39 11.08
N LEU A 79 -4.88 -6.72 10.04
CA LEU A 79 -4.62 -7.32 8.73
C LEU A 79 -3.49 -6.59 8.01
N VAL A 80 -2.56 -7.35 7.44
CA VAL A 80 -1.50 -6.84 6.57
C VAL A 80 -1.75 -7.33 5.16
N VAL A 81 -1.98 -6.41 4.23
CA VAL A 81 -2.20 -6.69 2.82
C VAL A 81 -0.97 -6.31 2.02
N VAL A 82 -0.48 -7.19 1.16
CA VAL A 82 0.75 -6.93 0.39
C VAL A 82 0.56 -7.11 -1.11
N SER A 83 1.25 -6.28 -1.89
CA SER A 83 1.46 -6.57 -3.30
C SER A 83 2.23 -7.90 -3.45
N PRO A 84 1.90 -8.74 -4.43
CA PRO A 84 2.60 -10.02 -4.68
C PRO A 84 4.07 -9.93 -5.16
N LEU A 85 4.70 -8.76 -5.14
CA LEU A 85 6.09 -8.61 -5.58
C LEU A 85 7.06 -9.07 -4.47
N LEU A 86 8.18 -9.68 -4.85
CA LEU A 86 9.19 -10.19 -3.93
C LEU A 86 9.65 -9.12 -2.95
N ARG A 87 9.97 -7.90 -3.43
CA ARG A 87 10.36 -6.77 -2.57
C ARG A 87 9.30 -6.36 -1.54
N THR A 88 8.01 -6.42 -1.87
CA THR A 88 6.92 -6.08 -0.93
C THR A 88 6.71 -7.22 0.07
N MET A 89 6.81 -8.47 -0.37
CA MET A 89 6.75 -9.64 0.52
C MET A 89 7.95 -9.70 1.48
N GLN A 90 9.17 -9.44 1.00
CA GLN A 90 10.38 -9.34 1.82
C GLN A 90 10.27 -8.23 2.87
N THR A 91 9.72 -7.07 2.47
CA THR A 91 9.42 -5.98 3.41
C THR A 91 8.45 -6.45 4.49
N ALA A 92 7.35 -7.08 4.11
CA ALA A 92 6.33 -7.54 5.04
C ALA A 92 6.84 -8.62 6.00
N ALA A 93 7.61 -9.59 5.50
CA ALA A 93 8.16 -10.68 6.30
C ALA A 93 9.01 -10.21 7.48
N VAL A 94 9.60 -9.00 7.39
CA VAL A 94 10.37 -8.40 8.48
C VAL A 94 9.51 -7.48 9.34
N VAL A 95 8.67 -6.63 8.74
CA VAL A 95 7.93 -5.59 9.48
C VAL A 95 6.85 -6.19 10.38
N VAL A 96 6.22 -7.29 9.98
CA VAL A 96 5.04 -7.85 10.65
C VAL A 96 5.14 -9.35 10.87
N THR A 97 4.35 -9.86 11.82
CA THR A 97 4.22 -11.30 12.07
C THR A 97 3.46 -11.99 10.92
N PRO A 98 3.89 -13.21 10.48
CA PRO A 98 3.26 -13.93 9.37
C PRO A 98 1.76 -14.21 9.53
N SER A 99 1.26 -14.34 10.77
CA SER A 99 -0.14 -14.68 11.05
C SER A 99 -1.16 -13.63 10.60
N LEU A 100 -0.73 -12.38 10.36
CA LEU A 100 -1.58 -11.28 9.91
C LEU A 100 -1.46 -11.03 8.40
N LEU A 101 -0.59 -11.77 7.70
CA LEU A 101 -0.25 -11.51 6.30
C LEU A 101 -1.29 -12.09 5.34
N ARG A 102 -1.80 -11.25 4.44
CA ARG A 102 -2.58 -11.63 3.26
C ARG A 102 -1.93 -11.05 2.01
N ILE A 103 -1.64 -11.90 1.04
CA ILE A 103 -1.20 -11.47 -0.28
C ILE A 103 -2.45 -11.19 -1.10
N HIS A 104 -2.52 -10.02 -1.73
CA HIS A 104 -3.72 -9.60 -2.44
C HIS A 104 -3.37 -9.22 -3.87
N HIS A 105 -3.81 -10.03 -4.83
CA HIS A 105 -3.51 -9.83 -6.24
C HIS A 105 -4.00 -8.46 -6.75
N ARG A 106 -5.15 -7.94 -6.26
CA ARG A 106 -5.63 -6.58 -6.62
C ARG A 106 -4.72 -5.42 -6.17
N LEU A 107 -3.67 -5.69 -5.41
CA LEU A 107 -2.60 -4.74 -5.08
C LEU A 107 -1.38 -4.85 -6.03
N LEU A 108 -1.52 -5.56 -7.15
CA LEU A 108 -0.52 -5.57 -8.20
C LEU A 108 -0.57 -4.28 -9.02
N GLN A 109 0.60 -3.79 -9.44
CA GLN A 109 0.75 -3.09 -10.70
C GLN A 109 1.73 -3.95 -11.50
N LEU A 110 1.37 -4.51 -12.64
CA LEU A 110 2.36 -5.30 -13.40
C LEU A 110 2.32 -5.08 -14.91
N SER A 111 3.53 -5.02 -15.48
CA SER A 111 3.90 -5.78 -16.68
C SER A 111 5.34 -6.24 -16.68
N THR A 112 5.56 -7.25 -17.53
CA THR A 112 6.79 -7.93 -17.97
C THR A 112 7.32 -9.08 -17.10
N ALA A 113 6.81 -10.27 -17.46
CA ALA A 113 7.36 -11.61 -17.23
C ALA A 113 7.22 -12.27 -15.84
N ALA A 114 6.28 -13.23 -15.81
CA ALA A 114 6.18 -14.46 -15.02
C ALA A 114 7.07 -14.62 -13.77
N SER A 115 6.44 -14.58 -12.58
CA SER A 115 6.10 -15.80 -11.81
C SER A 115 5.63 -15.45 -10.39
N VAL A 116 4.31 -15.36 -10.16
CA VAL A 116 3.73 -15.50 -8.81
C VAL A 116 2.45 -16.34 -8.94
N TRP A 117 2.63 -17.62 -9.29
CA TRP A 117 1.55 -18.62 -9.25
C TRP A 117 1.42 -19.30 -7.88
N ALA A 118 2.00 -18.72 -6.83
CA ALA A 118 2.01 -19.33 -5.51
C ALA A 118 1.89 -18.28 -4.40
N CYS A 119 0.70 -17.70 -4.22
CA CYS A 119 0.06 -17.70 -2.89
C CYS A 119 -1.39 -17.18 -2.94
N THR A 120 -2.27 -18.00 -2.37
CA THR A 120 -3.68 -17.77 -2.00
C THR A 120 -4.70 -17.64 -3.14
N HIS A 121 -5.29 -18.79 -3.49
CA HIS A 121 -6.62 -18.91 -4.11
C HIS A 121 -7.69 -18.19 -3.27
N GLU A 122 -8.23 -17.10 -3.80
CA GLU A 122 -9.65 -17.03 -4.12
C GLU A 122 -9.69 -16.72 -5.62
N ASN A 123 -10.34 -17.58 -6.41
CA ASN A 123 -10.47 -17.44 -7.85
C ASN A 123 -11.18 -16.13 -8.17
N ASP A 124 -10.40 -15.11 -8.52
CA ASP A 124 -10.86 -13.95 -9.23
C ASP A 124 -9.87 -13.77 -10.37
N GLU A 125 -10.28 -14.17 -11.57
CA GLU A 125 -9.51 -13.96 -12.80
C GLU A 125 -9.07 -12.49 -12.82
N ASP A 126 -7.77 -12.23 -12.76
CA ASP A 126 -7.25 -10.85 -12.70
C ASP A 126 -7.42 -10.19 -14.08
N VAL A 127 -8.61 -9.64 -14.34
CA VAL A 127 -9.03 -9.06 -15.64
C VAL A 127 -8.11 -7.93 -16.11
N TYR A 128 -7.41 -7.28 -15.18
CA TYR A 128 -6.48 -6.18 -15.49
C TYR A 128 -5.06 -6.66 -15.76
N TRP A 129 -4.71 -7.87 -15.33
CA TRP A 129 -3.38 -8.41 -15.56
C TRP A 129 -3.20 -8.83 -17.02
N ARG A 130 -2.08 -8.42 -17.61
CA ARG A 130 -1.66 -8.81 -18.96
C ARG A 130 -0.15 -9.05 -18.97
N PRO A 131 0.33 -10.11 -19.65
CA PRO A 131 1.76 -10.46 -19.63
C PRO A 131 2.64 -9.40 -20.31
N ASP A 132 2.13 -8.77 -21.36
CA ASP A 132 2.93 -7.96 -22.29
C ASP A 132 2.72 -6.44 -22.16
N SER A 133 1.83 -5.98 -21.29
CA SER A 133 1.44 -4.57 -21.24
C SER A 133 1.25 -4.07 -19.82
N ARG A 134 1.84 -2.91 -19.52
CA ARG A 134 1.67 -2.24 -18.22
C ARG A 134 0.26 -1.73 -18.08
N GLU A 135 -0.32 -1.91 -16.90
CA GLU A 135 -1.58 -1.29 -16.55
C GLU A 135 -1.49 0.24 -16.70
N THR A 136 -2.51 0.83 -17.32
CA THR A 136 -2.63 2.30 -17.40
C THR A 136 -2.93 2.88 -16.02
N ASP A 137 -2.70 4.18 -15.86
CA ASP A 137 -3.01 4.90 -14.62
C ASP A 137 -4.49 4.76 -14.23
N GLU A 138 -5.40 4.70 -15.21
CA GLU A 138 -6.83 4.47 -15.01
C GLU A 138 -7.11 3.05 -14.49
N GLN A 139 -6.43 2.04 -15.04
CA GLN A 139 -6.57 0.65 -14.59
C GLN A 139 -6.06 0.50 -13.15
N VAL A 140 -4.91 1.09 -12.81
CA VAL A 140 -4.37 1.06 -11.44
C VAL A 140 -5.29 1.82 -10.47
N ALA A 141 -5.82 2.97 -10.87
CA ALA A 141 -6.80 3.71 -10.08
C ALA A 141 -8.07 2.88 -9.83
N ALA A 142 -8.59 2.20 -10.86
CA ALA A 142 -9.75 1.32 -10.75
C ALA A 142 -9.51 0.16 -9.79
N ARG A 143 -8.32 -0.45 -9.80
CA ARG A 143 -7.94 -1.47 -8.81
C ARG A 143 -7.89 -0.90 -7.40
N GLY A 144 -7.33 0.29 -7.23
CA GLY A 144 -7.35 1.00 -5.95
C GLY A 144 -8.77 1.23 -5.42
N VAL A 145 -9.71 1.64 -6.27
CA VAL A 145 -11.13 1.78 -5.90
C VAL A 145 -11.74 0.43 -5.52
N THR A 146 -11.51 -0.62 -6.31
CA THR A 146 -12.03 -1.96 -6.03
C THR A 146 -11.48 -2.52 -4.72
N PHE A 147 -10.20 -2.31 -4.42
CA PHE A 147 -9.59 -2.66 -3.14
C PHE A 147 -10.23 -1.90 -1.98
N LEU A 148 -10.39 -0.58 -2.09
CA LEU A 148 -11.01 0.23 -1.04
C LEU A 148 -12.47 -0.16 -0.81
N LYS A 149 -13.24 -0.45 -1.87
CA LYS A 149 -14.61 -0.97 -1.76
C LYS A 149 -14.67 -2.31 -1.03
N TRP A 150 -13.78 -3.24 -1.39
CA TRP A 150 -13.67 -4.53 -0.71
C TRP A 150 -13.37 -4.34 0.79
N TYR A 151 -12.36 -3.53 1.13
CA TYR A 151 -12.02 -3.25 2.52
C TYR A 151 -13.17 -2.57 3.27
N TRP A 152 -13.90 -1.66 2.61
CA TRP A 152 -15.03 -0.96 3.18
C TRP A 152 -16.17 -1.91 3.56
N VAL A 153 -16.54 -2.80 2.62
CA VAL A 153 -17.69 -3.70 2.76
C VAL A 153 -17.39 -4.89 3.66
N VAL A 154 -16.17 -5.45 3.60
CA VAL A 154 -15.84 -6.71 4.26
C VAL A 154 -15.50 -6.54 5.74
N PHE A 155 -14.89 -5.42 6.12
CA PHE A 155 -14.38 -5.23 7.48
C PHE A 155 -15.29 -4.32 8.32
N PRO A 156 -15.24 -4.40 9.65
CA PRO A 156 -15.89 -3.43 10.55
C PRO A 156 -15.42 -1.98 10.39
N GLU A 157 -16.23 -1.02 10.84
CA GLU A 157 -15.94 0.43 10.79
C GLU A 157 -14.74 0.86 11.62
N THR A 158 -14.25 0.03 12.53
CA THR A 158 -13.10 0.33 13.40
C THR A 158 -11.82 -0.38 13.00
N SER A 159 -11.87 -1.19 11.93
CA SER A 159 -10.74 -2.03 11.55
C SER A 159 -9.53 -1.21 11.13
N SER A 160 -8.36 -1.73 11.48
CA SER A 160 -7.07 -1.12 11.18
C SER A 160 -6.23 -2.07 10.35
N ILE A 161 -5.92 -1.69 9.11
CA ILE A 161 -5.16 -2.54 8.17
C ILE A 161 -3.90 -1.84 7.70
N LEU A 162 -2.86 -2.62 7.42
CA LEU A 162 -1.62 -2.14 6.82
C LEU A 162 -1.51 -2.65 5.39
N VAL A 163 -1.24 -1.75 4.45
CA VAL A 163 -0.93 -2.10 3.06
C VAL A 163 0.54 -1.85 2.78
N ILE A 164 1.26 -2.89 2.37
CA ILE A 164 2.65 -2.78 1.89
C ILE A 164 2.67 -2.96 0.38
N GLY A 165 3.06 -1.91 -0.33
CA GLY A 165 2.97 -1.87 -1.78
C GLY A 165 4.13 -1.13 -2.45
N ILE A 166 3.96 -0.93 -3.75
CA ILE A 166 4.84 -0.09 -4.58
C ILE A 166 4.37 1.37 -4.59
N PHE A 167 5.24 2.27 -5.01
CA PHE A 167 5.00 3.72 -4.98
C PHE A 167 3.72 4.15 -5.73
N SER A 168 3.55 3.69 -6.97
CA SER A 168 2.37 3.97 -7.80
C SER A 168 1.08 3.55 -7.10
N LEU A 169 0.99 2.31 -6.63
CA LEU A 169 -0.18 1.80 -5.92
C LEU A 169 -0.53 2.64 -4.69
N VAL A 170 0.46 2.99 -3.85
CA VAL A 170 0.25 3.85 -2.68
C VAL A 170 -0.34 5.20 -3.10
N MET A 171 0.20 5.81 -4.16
CA MET A 171 -0.31 7.07 -4.70
C MET A 171 -1.73 6.91 -5.26
N PHE A 172 -2.01 5.82 -5.98
CA PHE A 172 -3.33 5.56 -6.53
C PHE A 172 -4.38 5.28 -5.45
N LEU A 173 -4.04 4.57 -4.38
CA LEU A 173 -4.95 4.37 -3.24
C LEU A 173 -5.33 5.70 -2.60
N VAL A 174 -4.37 6.61 -2.43
CA VAL A 174 -4.61 7.97 -1.92
C VAL A 174 -5.50 8.75 -2.88
N ASN A 175 -5.19 8.75 -4.18
CA ASN A 175 -5.96 9.47 -5.20
C ASN A 175 -7.38 8.92 -5.37
N SER A 176 -7.53 7.60 -5.38
CA SER A 176 -8.83 6.91 -5.46
C SER A 176 -9.68 7.17 -4.22
N TYR A 177 -9.06 7.26 -3.04
CA TYR A 177 -9.77 7.69 -1.84
C TYR A 177 -10.28 9.13 -1.95
N LEU A 178 -9.46 10.09 -2.39
CA LEU A 178 -9.91 11.48 -2.55
C LEU A 178 -11.12 11.60 -3.50
N LYS A 179 -11.17 10.74 -4.53
CA LYS A 179 -12.33 10.63 -5.42
C LYS A 179 -13.53 9.96 -4.75
N PHE A 180 -13.30 8.98 -3.89
CA PHE A 180 -14.34 8.26 -3.14
C PHE A 180 -14.95 9.13 -2.03
N SER A 181 -14.13 9.86 -1.26
CA SER A 181 -14.54 10.69 -0.12
C SER A 181 -15.37 11.92 -0.53
N ASN A 182 -15.25 12.39 -1.76
CA ASN A 182 -16.11 13.46 -2.28
C ASN A 182 -17.56 13.02 -2.51
N ASN A 183 -17.82 11.70 -2.58
CA ASN A 183 -19.18 11.14 -2.76
C ASN A 183 -19.70 10.36 -1.54
N ALA A 184 -18.81 10.02 -0.60
CA ALA A 184 -19.17 9.35 0.65
C ALA A 184 -18.55 10.12 1.82
N ILE A 185 -19.37 10.49 2.79
CA ILE A 185 -18.98 11.07 4.09
C ILE A 185 -18.15 10.02 4.86
N CYS A 186 -16.92 9.76 4.44
CA CYS A 186 -16.10 8.65 4.90
C CYS A 186 -14.68 9.15 5.10
N MET A 187 -14.36 9.48 6.34
CA MET A 187 -13.01 9.87 6.75
C MET A 187 -12.22 8.63 7.18
N LEU A 188 -11.35 8.15 6.29
CA LEU A 188 -10.22 7.30 6.66
C LEU A 188 -9.09 8.21 7.15
N TYR A 189 -8.57 7.93 8.34
CA TYR A 189 -7.37 8.60 8.84
C TYR A 189 -6.16 8.03 8.08
N PHE A 190 -5.73 8.71 7.02
CA PHE A 190 -4.48 8.39 6.33
C PHE A 190 -3.32 8.91 7.16
N SER A 191 -2.70 8.04 7.96
CA SER A 191 -1.30 8.25 8.32
C SER A 191 -0.48 7.92 7.08
N LEU A 192 -0.31 8.90 6.20
CA LEU A 192 0.67 8.82 5.13
C LEU A 192 2.05 8.74 5.77
N TYR A 193 2.56 7.53 5.94
CA TYR A 193 3.96 7.29 6.27
C TYR A 193 4.85 7.46 5.03
N CYS A 194 4.65 8.57 4.33
CA CYS A 194 5.31 8.94 3.09
C CYS A 194 5.63 10.44 3.14
N ARG A 195 6.69 10.82 3.85
CA ARG A 195 7.37 12.10 3.59
C ARG A 195 8.35 11.89 2.43
N ARG A 196 8.01 12.57 1.33
CA ARG A 196 8.69 12.70 0.03
C ARG A 196 10.19 12.89 0.15
N ILE A 197 11.00 12.03 -0.46
CA ILE A 197 12.26 12.43 -1.08
C ILE A 197 12.54 11.61 -2.36
N HIS A 198 12.77 12.38 -3.42
CA HIS A 198 13.63 12.07 -4.56
C HIS A 198 15.06 12.05 -4.02
N ASN A 199 15.72 10.88 -3.99
CA ASN A 199 17.06 10.63 -3.43
C ASN A 199 17.15 10.51 -1.90
N SER A 200 16.83 9.32 -1.39
CA SER A 200 17.26 8.83 -0.06
C SER A 200 16.67 9.56 1.16
N TYR A 201 16.73 8.92 2.33
CA TYR A 201 16.42 9.47 3.66
C TYR A 201 14.96 9.41 4.15
N LEU A 202 14.67 8.29 4.80
CA LEU A 202 13.81 8.18 5.99
C LEU A 202 14.36 9.15 7.08
N TYR A 203 13.53 9.91 7.80
CA TYR A 203 13.56 10.04 9.27
C TYR A 203 12.54 11.08 9.76
N VAL A 204 11.97 10.75 10.92
CA VAL A 204 11.02 11.51 11.74
C VAL A 204 11.78 12.42 12.70
N GLN A 205 11.31 13.66 12.81
CA GLN A 205 10.95 14.28 14.10
C GLN A 205 9.56 14.89 13.93
#